data_AF-X1ISH9-F1
#
_entry.id   AF-X1ISH9-F1
#
_cell.length_a   1.000
_cell.length_b   1.000
_cell.length_c   1.000
_cell.angle_alpha   90.00
_cell.angle_beta   90.00
_cell.angle_gamma   90.00
#
_symmetry.space_group_name_H-M   'P 1'
#
loop_
_entity.id
_entity.type
_entity.pdbx_description
1 polymer ?
#
loop_
_entity_poly.entity_id
_entity_poly.type
_entity_poly.pdbx_seq_one_letter_code
_entity_poly.pdbx_strand_id
1 'polypeptide(L)'
;RRLQAEHGLDLIIIDYLQLMAGTNGGGSSDNRVQEVSEISRGLKGIARELDIPVIALSQLSRAVEQRQPHIPQLADLRESGSIEQDADVVMFVYREEMYEPDTDRKNIADIFIKKHRNGPTGQIELFFHADQTKFSDLETDRTERTKK
;
A
#
# COMPACT_ATOMS: atom_id res chain seq x y z
N ARG A 1 -16.56 -11.35 -10.64
CA ARG A 1 -17.31 -11.59 -11.90
C ARG A 1 -18.81 -11.75 -11.66
N ARG A 2 -19.30 -12.80 -10.99
CA ARG A 2 -20.75 -12.96 -10.72
C ARG A 2 -21.36 -11.78 -9.93
N LEU A 3 -20.72 -11.33 -8.87
CA LEU A 3 -21.15 -10.16 -8.08
C LEU A 3 -21.23 -8.85 -8.91
N GLN A 4 -20.28 -8.61 -9.81
CA GLN A 4 -20.32 -7.43 -10.69
C GLN A 4 -21.52 -7.50 -11.64
N ALA A 5 -21.80 -8.67 -12.20
CA ALA A 5 -22.94 -8.86 -13.10
C ALA A 5 -24.29 -8.73 -12.39
N GLU A 6 -24.38 -9.08 -11.11
CA GLU A 6 -25.62 -9.02 -10.32
C GLU A 6 -25.87 -7.65 -9.68
N HIS A 7 -24.82 -6.92 -9.28
CA HIS A 7 -24.98 -5.73 -8.42
C HIS A 7 -24.16 -4.50 -8.83
N GLY A 8 -23.28 -4.59 -9.82
CA GLY A 8 -22.23 -3.60 -10.03
C GLY A 8 -21.18 -3.68 -8.91
N LEU A 9 -19.93 -3.41 -9.24
CA LEU A 9 -18.85 -3.41 -8.26
C LEU A 9 -17.96 -2.23 -8.60
N ASP A 10 -17.61 -1.41 -7.61
CA ASP A 10 -16.90 -0.15 -7.81
C ASP A 10 -15.48 -0.15 -7.22
N LEU A 11 -15.19 -1.06 -6.27
CA LEU A 11 -13.91 -1.15 -5.58
C LEU A 11 -13.68 -2.57 -5.03
N ILE A 12 -12.46 -3.08 -5.16
CA ILE A 12 -12.02 -4.29 -4.45
C ILE A 12 -10.92 -3.91 -3.46
N ILE A 13 -11.03 -4.39 -2.22
CA ILE A 13 -9.98 -4.30 -1.20
C ILE A 13 -9.58 -5.71 -0.79
N ILE A 14 -8.27 -5.99 -0.74
CA ILE A 14 -7.70 -7.28 -0.34
C ILE A 14 -6.73 -7.07 0.82
N ASP A 15 -7.02 -7.71 1.96
CA ASP A 15 -6.20 -7.71 3.16
C ASP A 15 -5.84 -9.15 3.54
N TYR A 16 -4.61 -9.63 3.32
CA TYR A 16 -3.48 -9.06 2.57
C TYR A 16 -2.93 -10.09 1.57
N LEU A 17 -2.17 -9.64 0.57
CA LEU A 17 -1.70 -10.47 -0.57
C LEU A 17 -1.01 -11.75 -0.15
N GLN A 18 -0.20 -11.68 0.91
CA GLN A 18 0.56 -12.82 1.39
C GLN A 18 -0.31 -13.91 2.07
N LEU A 19 -1.61 -13.72 2.30
CA LEU A 19 -2.50 -14.82 2.69
C LEU A 19 -3.10 -15.57 1.49
N MET A 20 -2.97 -15.02 0.28
CA MET A 20 -3.42 -15.71 -0.93
C MET A 20 -2.46 -16.87 -1.21
N ALA A 21 -3.04 -18.07 -1.31
CA ALA A 21 -2.31 -19.26 -1.71
C ALA A 21 -2.23 -19.32 -3.24
N GLY A 22 -1.04 -19.63 -3.77
CA GLY A 22 -0.93 -20.10 -5.15
C GLY A 22 -1.66 -21.42 -5.33
N THR A 23 -2.03 -21.75 -6.56
CA THR A 23 -2.77 -22.98 -6.89
C THR A 23 -2.01 -24.28 -6.57
N ASN A 24 -0.73 -24.20 -6.17
CA ASN A 24 0.13 -25.34 -5.91
C ASN A 24 0.62 -25.33 -4.45
N GLY A 25 -0.08 -26.03 -3.56
CA GLY A 25 0.33 -26.19 -2.16
C GLY A 25 1.61 -27.01 -2.02
N GLY A 26 2.78 -26.35 -1.99
CA GLY A 26 4.08 -27.02 -1.88
C GLY A 26 5.20 -26.05 -1.47
N GLY A 27 5.57 -26.08 -0.19
CA GLY A 27 6.45 -25.11 0.48
C GLY A 27 7.91 -25.12 0.02
N SER A 28 8.26 -24.16 -0.85
CA SER A 28 9.63 -23.73 -1.14
C SER A 28 9.64 -22.21 -1.30
N SER A 29 10.68 -21.51 -0.84
CA SER A 29 10.75 -20.03 -0.88
C SER A 29 10.78 -19.47 -2.32
N ASP A 30 11.32 -20.23 -3.27
CA ASP A 30 11.34 -19.84 -4.69
C ASP A 30 9.93 -19.89 -5.31
N ASN A 31 9.12 -20.86 -4.87
CA ASN A 31 7.70 -20.91 -5.24
C ASN A 31 6.97 -19.66 -4.76
N ARG A 32 7.38 -19.08 -3.63
CA ARG A 32 6.68 -17.93 -3.07
C ARG A 32 6.80 -16.67 -3.93
N VAL A 33 7.99 -16.38 -4.44
CA VAL A 33 8.21 -15.23 -5.34
C VAL A 33 7.36 -15.38 -6.59
N GLN A 34 7.31 -16.59 -7.14
CA GLN A 34 6.50 -16.91 -8.30
C GLN A 34 5.00 -16.77 -8.02
N GLU A 35 4.52 -17.29 -6.89
CA GLU A 35 3.12 -17.16 -6.46
C GLU A 35 2.69 -15.70 -6.33
N VAL A 36 3.47 -14.87 -5.64
CA VAL A 36 3.16 -13.45 -5.47
C VAL A 36 3.16 -12.73 -6.83
N SER A 37 4.04 -13.15 -7.74
CA SER A 37 4.07 -12.64 -9.11
C SER A 37 2.83 -13.04 -9.92
N GLU A 38 2.29 -14.24 -9.73
CA GLU A 38 1.06 -14.67 -10.36
C GLU A 38 -0.16 -13.97 -9.78
N ILE A 39 -0.21 -13.80 -8.46
CA ILE A 39 -1.27 -13.07 -7.76
C ILE A 39 -1.33 -11.62 -8.23
N SER A 40 -0.20 -10.90 -8.22
CA SER A 40 -0.14 -9.49 -8.63
C SER A 40 -0.58 -9.28 -10.09
N ARG A 41 -0.10 -10.12 -11.03
CA ARG A 41 -0.59 -10.11 -12.42
C ARG A 41 -2.07 -10.43 -12.53
N GLY A 42 -2.55 -11.42 -11.78
CA GLY A 42 -3.97 -11.80 -11.74
C GLY A 42 -4.85 -10.65 -11.27
N LEU A 43 -4.45 -9.95 -10.22
CA LEU A 43 -5.16 -8.78 -9.70
C LEU A 43 -5.16 -7.61 -10.69
N LYS A 44 -4.05 -7.36 -11.37
CA LYS A 44 -3.99 -6.36 -12.45
C LYS A 44 -4.91 -6.73 -13.61
N GLY A 45 -4.99 -8.01 -13.94
CA GLY A 45 -5.94 -8.55 -14.92
C GLY A 45 -7.38 -8.29 -14.51
N ILE A 46 -7.75 -8.62 -13.27
CA ILE A 46 -9.09 -8.39 -12.72
C ILE A 46 -9.44 -6.89 -12.71
N ALA A 47 -8.53 -6.03 -12.26
CA ALA A 47 -8.75 -4.58 -12.25
C ALA A 47 -9.08 -4.04 -13.65
N ARG A 48 -8.36 -4.51 -14.67
CA ARG A 48 -8.57 -4.11 -16.06
C ARG A 48 -9.83 -4.71 -16.69
N GLU A 49 -10.13 -5.96 -16.37
CA GLU A 49 -11.30 -6.66 -16.92
C GLU A 49 -12.60 -6.09 -16.36
N LEU A 50 -12.62 -5.79 -15.06
CA LEU A 50 -13.80 -5.26 -14.40
C LEU A 50 -13.86 -3.72 -14.46
N ASP A 51 -12.80 -3.06 -14.94
CA ASP A 51 -12.62 -1.61 -15.01
C ASP A 51 -12.85 -0.88 -13.68
N ILE A 52 -12.20 -1.38 -12.63
CA ILE A 52 -12.34 -0.86 -11.26
C ILE A 52 -11.00 -0.77 -10.53
N PRO A 53 -10.89 0.14 -9.55
CA PRO A 53 -9.76 0.15 -8.63
C PRO A 53 -9.71 -1.13 -7.79
N VAL A 54 -8.49 -1.66 -7.64
CA VAL A 54 -8.17 -2.77 -6.74
C VAL A 54 -7.07 -2.30 -5.79
N ILE A 55 -7.39 -2.27 -4.49
CA ILE A 55 -6.44 -1.97 -3.42
C ILE A 55 -6.03 -3.29 -2.78
N ALA A 56 -4.73 -3.55 -2.75
CA ALA A 56 -4.19 -4.75 -2.11
C ALA A 56 -3.16 -4.36 -1.07
N LEU A 57 -3.34 -4.85 0.16
CA LEU A 57 -2.40 -4.67 1.24
C LEU A 57 -1.25 -5.68 1.10
N SER A 58 -0.03 -5.20 1.28
CA SER A 58 1.17 -6.02 1.26
C SER A 58 1.99 -5.77 2.52
N GLN A 59 2.42 -6.84 3.16
CA GLN A 59 3.41 -6.75 4.23
C GLN A 59 4.79 -6.41 3.68
N LEU A 60 5.58 -5.70 4.48
CA LEU A 60 6.97 -5.36 4.18
C LEU A 60 7.91 -6.40 4.74
N SER A 61 9.06 -6.56 4.11
CA SER A 61 10.16 -7.32 4.69
C SER A 61 10.73 -6.62 5.93
N ARG A 62 11.29 -7.40 6.87
CA ARG A 62 11.94 -6.87 8.08
C ARG A 62 13.19 -6.01 7.80
N ALA A 63 13.64 -5.91 6.55
CA ALA A 63 14.78 -5.07 6.19
C ALA A 63 14.54 -3.58 6.48
N VAL A 64 13.27 -3.15 6.54
CA VAL A 64 12.91 -1.78 6.92
C VAL A 64 13.31 -1.46 8.37
N GLU A 65 13.26 -2.44 9.27
CA GLU A 65 13.57 -2.30 10.69
C GLU A 65 15.09 -2.15 10.96
N GLN A 66 15.93 -2.45 9.98
CA GLN A 66 17.38 -2.39 10.12
C GLN A 66 17.97 -1.04 9.71
N ARG A 67 17.14 -0.11 9.20
CA ARG A 67 17.58 1.17 8.66
C ARG A 67 17.08 2.31 9.52
N GLN A 68 17.91 3.34 9.66
CA GLN A 68 17.54 4.62 10.27
C GLN A 68 17.59 5.72 9.19
N PRO A 69 16.50 6.47 8.96
CA PRO A 69 15.17 6.30 9.53
C PRO A 69 14.46 5.06 8.94
N HIS A 70 13.51 4.49 9.70
CA HIS A 70 12.73 3.28 9.34
C HIS A 70 11.69 3.53 8.24
N ILE A 71 12.02 4.35 7.24
CA ILE A 71 11.12 4.73 6.16
C ILE A 71 11.05 3.59 5.13
N PRO A 72 9.83 3.10 4.79
CA PRO A 72 9.65 2.10 3.76
C PRO A 72 10.08 2.59 2.36
N GLN A 73 10.64 1.67 1.59
CA GLN A 73 11.02 1.85 0.19
C GLN A 73 10.54 0.66 -0.65
N LEU A 74 10.55 0.83 -1.98
CA LEU A 74 10.08 -0.21 -2.91
C LEU A 74 10.81 -1.54 -2.74
N ALA A 75 12.12 -1.50 -2.45
CA ALA A 75 12.93 -2.69 -2.15
C ALA A 75 12.45 -3.49 -0.93
N ASP A 76 11.64 -2.90 -0.04
CA ASP A 76 11.07 -3.61 1.11
C ASP A 76 9.91 -4.52 0.75
N LEU A 77 9.35 -4.40 -0.46
CA LEU A 77 8.45 -5.38 -1.08
C LEU A 77 9.23 -6.64 -1.52
N ARG A 78 10.35 -6.96 -0.86
CA ARG A 78 11.23 -8.11 -1.14
C ARG A 78 10.39 -9.39 -1.28
N GLU A 79 10.83 -10.27 -2.17
CA GLU A 79 10.06 -11.44 -2.63
C GLU A 79 8.88 -11.09 -3.56
N SER A 80 8.66 -9.80 -3.83
CA SER A 80 7.51 -9.28 -4.57
C SER A 80 7.87 -8.15 -5.53
N GLY A 81 9.05 -8.19 -6.17
CA GLY A 81 9.43 -7.19 -7.19
C GLY A 81 8.42 -7.09 -8.35
N SER A 82 7.67 -8.15 -8.59
CA SER A 82 6.50 -8.18 -9.46
C SER A 82 5.37 -7.26 -9.00
N ILE A 83 5.08 -7.15 -7.70
CA ILE A 83 4.10 -6.18 -7.17
C ILE A 83 4.54 -4.77 -7.55
N GLU A 84 5.81 -4.42 -7.30
CA GLU A 84 6.34 -3.12 -7.67
C GLU A 84 6.14 -2.88 -9.16
N GLN A 85 6.46 -3.85 -10.02
CA GLN A 85 6.31 -3.69 -11.47
C GLN A 85 4.84 -3.58 -11.90
N ASP A 86 3.96 -4.44 -11.42
CA ASP A 86 2.57 -4.57 -11.89
C ASP A 86 1.65 -3.47 -11.35
N ALA A 87 1.88 -2.98 -10.13
CA ALA A 87 1.07 -1.94 -9.52
C ALA A 87 1.08 -0.64 -10.33
N ASP A 88 -0.06 0.07 -10.37
CA ASP A 88 -0.11 1.42 -10.92
C ASP A 88 0.37 2.47 -9.92
N VAL A 89 0.04 2.27 -8.65
CA VAL A 89 0.40 3.13 -7.52
C VAL A 89 0.93 2.27 -6.38
N VAL A 90 2.01 2.69 -5.73
CA VAL A 90 2.51 2.07 -4.49
C VAL A 90 2.57 3.15 -3.41
N MET A 91 1.83 2.90 -2.33
CA MET A 91 1.78 3.76 -1.15
C MET A 91 2.31 3.02 0.06
N PHE A 92 3.12 3.68 0.88
CA PHE A 92 3.51 3.18 2.19
C PHE A 92 2.92 4.07 3.28
N VAL A 93 2.52 3.45 4.37
CA VAL A 93 2.10 4.15 5.59
C VAL A 93 3.26 4.10 6.58
N TYR A 94 3.67 5.26 7.08
CA TYR A 94 4.71 5.38 8.08
C TYR A 94 4.20 6.26 9.23
N ARG A 95 4.49 5.85 10.46
CA ARG A 95 4.17 6.61 11.67
C ARG A 95 5.42 6.68 12.52
N GLU A 96 6.02 7.87 12.59
CA GLU A 96 7.28 8.09 13.29
C GLU A 96 7.20 7.72 14.76
N GLU A 97 6.09 8.06 15.43
CA GLU A 97 5.86 7.76 16.84
C GLU A 97 5.89 6.27 17.20
N MET A 98 5.75 5.37 16.22
CA MET A 98 5.88 3.93 16.41
C MET A 98 7.34 3.48 16.59
N TYR A 99 8.29 4.29 16.10
CA TYR A 99 9.73 4.01 16.16
C TYR A 99 10.44 4.95 17.14
N GLU A 100 9.93 6.18 17.28
CA GLU A 100 10.49 7.22 18.15
C GLU A 100 9.39 7.72 19.12
N PRO A 101 9.24 7.09 20.30
CA PRO A 101 8.18 7.42 21.26
C PRO A 101 8.25 8.83 21.84
N ASP A 102 9.35 9.55 21.67
CA ASP A 102 9.52 10.93 22.16
C ASP A 102 9.45 11.98 21.03
N THR A 103 9.08 11.58 19.80
CA THR A 103 8.93 12.52 18.67
C THR A 103 7.81 13.54 18.90
N ASP A 104 8.01 14.75 18.39
CA ASP A 104 7.00 15.82 18.33
C ASP A 104 5.89 15.52 17.29
N ARG A 105 6.11 14.56 16.38
CA ARG A 105 5.18 14.17 15.32
C ARG A 105 4.15 13.12 15.80
N LYS A 106 3.48 13.41 16.91
CA LYS A 106 2.43 12.55 17.49
C LYS A 106 1.17 12.50 16.65
N ASN A 107 0.61 11.30 16.49
CA ASN A 107 -0.59 11.03 15.69
C ASN A 107 -0.45 11.45 14.21
N ILE A 108 0.76 11.62 13.70
CA ILE A 108 1.00 11.92 12.29
C ILE A 108 1.30 10.62 11.55
N ALA A 109 0.59 10.40 10.44
CA ALA A 109 0.85 9.32 9.51
C ALA A 109 1.28 9.89 8.16
N ASP A 110 2.47 9.51 7.74
CA ASP A 110 3.00 9.82 6.42
C ASP A 110 2.55 8.75 5.42
N ILE A 111 1.85 9.21 4.39
CA ILE A 111 1.50 8.40 3.21
C ILE A 111 2.50 8.71 2.11
N PHE A 112 3.45 7.80 1.91
CA PHE A 112 4.47 7.93 0.87
C PHE A 112 3.99 7.30 -0.43
N ILE A 113 3.74 8.11 -1.45
CA ILE A 113 3.50 7.67 -2.81
C ILE A 113 4.86 7.45 -3.48
N LYS A 114 5.39 6.23 -3.41
CA LYS A 114 6.71 5.88 -3.96
C LYS A 114 6.67 5.46 -5.43
N LYS A 115 5.51 5.06 -5.93
CA LYS A 115 5.27 4.79 -7.36
C LYS A 115 3.93 5.36 -7.77
N HIS A 116 3.88 6.02 -8.92
CA HIS A 116 2.64 6.42 -9.57
C HIS A 116 2.86 6.41 -11.10
N ARG A 117 2.19 5.51 -11.84
CA ARG A 117 2.38 5.37 -13.29
C ARG A 117 1.93 6.59 -14.09
N ASN A 118 0.85 7.24 -13.65
CA ASN A 118 0.18 8.32 -14.38
C ASN A 118 0.18 9.68 -13.64
N GLY A 119 1.17 9.95 -12.78
CA GLY A 119 1.09 11.07 -11.85
C GLY A 119 2.33 11.20 -10.97
N PRO A 120 2.37 12.22 -10.09
CA PRO A 120 3.54 12.49 -9.27
C PRO A 120 3.68 11.47 -8.13
N THR A 121 4.93 11.23 -7.74
CA THR A 121 5.28 10.67 -6.44
C THR A 121 5.33 11.78 -5.39
N GLY A 122 5.28 11.43 -4.12
CA GLY A 122 5.30 12.42 -3.04
C GLY A 122 4.99 11.84 -1.68
N GLN A 123 4.72 12.74 -0.75
CA GLN A 123 4.36 12.45 0.63
C GLN A 123 3.14 13.29 0.99
N ILE A 124 2.18 12.67 1.68
CA ILE A 124 1.00 13.33 2.20
C ILE A 124 0.96 13.04 3.70
N GLU A 125 0.77 14.08 4.50
CA GLU A 125 0.62 13.95 5.95
C GLU A 125 -0.86 13.87 6.31
N LEU A 126 -1.22 12.89 7.11
CA LEU A 126 -2.57 12.69 7.65
C LEU A 126 -2.51 12.66 9.18
N PHE A 127 -3.62 13.05 9.81
CA PHE A 127 -3.81 12.83 11.24
C PHE A 127 -4.38 11.42 11.47
N PHE A 128 -3.82 10.68 12.42
CA PHE A 128 -4.25 9.33 12.79
C PHE A 128 -4.85 9.32 14.20
N HIS A 129 -6.16 9.11 14.28
CA HIS A 129 -6.90 8.91 15.52
C HIS A 129 -6.72 7.45 15.97
N ALA A 130 -5.76 7.20 16.87
CA ALA A 130 -5.35 5.84 17.27
C ALA A 130 -6.45 5.06 17.99
N ASP A 131 -7.30 5.73 18.76
CA ASP A 131 -8.44 5.16 19.48
C ASP A 131 -9.56 4.68 18.53
N GLN A 132 -9.62 5.23 17.31
CA GLN A 132 -10.66 4.95 16.32
C GLN A 132 -10.12 4.22 15.08
N THR A 133 -8.81 3.98 14.99
CA THR A 133 -8.15 3.46 13.76
C THR A 133 -8.52 4.28 12.52
N LYS A 134 -8.61 5.61 12.67
CA LYS A 134 -9.15 6.51 11.65
C LYS A 134 -8.09 7.48 11.17
N PHE A 135 -8.03 7.69 9.86
CA PHE A 135 -7.27 8.77 9.25
C PHE A 135 -8.19 9.95 8.92
N SER A 136 -7.70 11.16 9.13
CA SER A 136 -8.34 12.39 8.66
C SER A 136 -7.31 13.30 8.00
N ASP A 137 -7.78 14.21 7.16
CA ASP A 137 -6.95 15.29 6.67
C ASP A 137 -6.33 15.99 7.88
N LEU A 138 -5.01 16.17 7.84
CA LEU A 138 -4.34 17.08 8.75
C LEU A 138 -4.84 18.47 8.35
N GLU A 139 -5.54 19.18 9.23
CA GLU A 139 -5.95 20.57 8.99
C GLU A 139 -4.67 21.40 8.77
N THR A 140 -4.20 21.43 7.53
CA THR A 140 -3.16 22.32 7.10
C THR A 140 -3.89 23.64 6.94
N ASP A 141 -3.68 24.55 7.90
CA ASP A 141 -4.26 25.87 7.89
C ASP A 141 -4.20 26.43 6.46
N ARG A 142 -5.37 26.45 5.79
CA ARG A 142 -5.51 26.65 4.34
C ARG A 142 -5.28 28.13 3.95
N THR A 143 -4.50 28.85 4.77
CA THR A 143 -4.42 30.30 4.85
C THR A 143 -3.45 30.90 3.82
N GLU A 144 -2.64 30.10 3.12
CA GLU A 144 -1.62 30.64 2.20
C GLU A 144 -1.84 30.39 0.70
N ARG A 145 -2.86 29.64 0.27
CA ARG A 145 -3.09 29.37 -1.18
C ARG A 145 -4.11 30.28 -1.87
N THR A 146 -4.65 31.30 -1.21
CA THR A 146 -5.52 32.32 -1.84
C THR A 146 -4.80 33.65 -2.12
N LYS A 147 -3.47 33.69 -2.02
CA LYS A 147 -2.67 34.84 -2.45
C LYS A 147 -1.63 34.44 -3.50
N LYS A 148 -2.07 34.22 -4.73
CA LYS A 148 -1.31 34.54 -5.95
C LYS A 148 -2.24 34.57 -7.16
#